data_AF-A0A353ZFW4-F1
#
_entry.id   AF-A0A353ZFW4-F1
#
_cell.length_a   1.000
_cell.length_b   1.000
_cell.length_c   1.000
_cell.angle_alpha   90.00
_cell.angle_beta   90.00
_cell.angle_gamma   90.00
#
_symmetry.space_group_name_H-M   'P 1'
#
loop_
_entity.id
_entity.type
_entity.pdbx_description
1 polymer ?
#
loop_
_entity_poly.entity_id
_entity_poly.type
_entity_poly.pdbx_seq_one_letter_code
_entity_poly.pdbx_strand_id
1 'polypeptide(L)'
;MPTLEERLARGARWLTARDPFSWGVALLAGLMSLALFLPWLQHSRNAARQIQTKDNLRRLGTAIFSYSDLHGSLPPAAVPLPQQQAAEPTIEPSSSSSPSSPSR
;
A
#
# COMPACT_ATOMS: atom_id res chain seq x y z
N MET A 1 -39.22 -46.25 26.61
CA MET A 1 -37.92 -45.61 26.36
C MET A 1 -37.90 -45.20 24.89
N PRO A 2 -37.99 -43.90 24.55
CA PRO A 2 -37.92 -43.47 23.15
C PRO A 2 -36.54 -43.83 22.58
N THR A 3 -36.53 -44.43 21.39
CA THR A 3 -35.31 -44.93 20.74
C THR A 3 -34.45 -43.78 20.21
N LEU A 4 -33.14 -44.01 20.06
CA LEU A 4 -32.17 -42.97 19.65
C LEU A 4 -32.57 -42.30 18.31
N GLU A 5 -33.15 -43.09 17.41
CA GLU A 5 -33.72 -42.67 16.13
C GLU A 5 -34.78 -41.58 16.29
N GLU A 6 -35.63 -41.65 17.32
CA GLU A 6 -36.70 -40.69 17.58
C GLU A 6 -36.19 -39.36 18.15
N ARG A 7 -35.00 -39.38 18.76
CA ARG A 7 -34.29 -38.18 19.23
C ARG A 7 -33.60 -37.47 18.07
N LEU A 8 -33.01 -38.23 17.15
CA LEU A 8 -32.39 -37.69 15.94
C LEU A 8 -33.43 -37.18 14.94
N ALA A 9 -34.56 -37.85 14.77
CA ALA A 9 -35.62 -37.44 13.85
C ALA A 9 -36.29 -36.12 14.25
N ARG A 10 -36.45 -35.83 15.55
CA ARG A 10 -37.01 -34.54 16.02
C ARG A 10 -36.05 -33.37 15.79
N GLY A 11 -34.74 -33.61 15.80
CA GLY A 11 -33.73 -32.65 15.33
C GLY A 11 -33.70 -32.54 13.81
N ALA A 12 -33.74 -33.65 13.07
CA ALA A 12 -33.70 -33.60 11.61
C ALA A 12 -34.90 -32.88 10.97
N ARG A 13 -36.02 -32.73 11.68
CA ARG A 13 -37.20 -31.98 11.20
C ARG A 13 -36.99 -30.45 11.14
N TRP A 14 -36.05 -29.86 11.89
CA TRP A 14 -35.67 -28.45 11.69
C TRP A 14 -34.75 -28.25 10.47
N LEU A 15 -34.19 -29.33 9.92
CA LEU A 15 -33.35 -29.30 8.72
C LEU A 15 -34.14 -29.47 7.42
N THR A 16 -35.36 -30.05 7.47
CA THR A 16 -36.16 -30.36 6.28
C THR A 16 -37.53 -29.66 6.23
N ALA A 17 -37.89 -28.89 7.25
CA ALA A 17 -38.98 -27.91 7.11
C ALA A 17 -38.49 -26.80 6.19
N ARG A 18 -38.76 -26.98 4.89
CA ARG A 18 -38.56 -25.97 3.84
C ARG A 18 -39.59 -24.86 4.03
N ASP A 19 -39.48 -24.14 5.15
CA ASP A 19 -40.32 -23.00 5.45
C ASP A 19 -40.05 -21.92 4.40
N PRO A 20 -41.06 -21.48 3.64
CA PRO A 20 -40.89 -20.45 2.62
C PRO A 20 -40.35 -19.14 3.22
N PHE A 21 -40.53 -18.94 4.51
CA PHE A 21 -40.01 -17.81 5.27
C PHE A 21 -38.48 -17.87 5.47
N SER A 22 -37.91 -19.05 5.74
CA SER A 22 -36.45 -19.22 5.89
C SER A 22 -35.72 -18.97 4.57
N TRP A 23 -36.34 -19.39 3.45
CA TRP A 23 -35.84 -19.10 2.11
C TRP A 23 -35.82 -17.59 1.82
N GLY A 24 -36.85 -16.86 2.26
CA GLY A 24 -36.89 -15.40 2.18
C GLY A 24 -35.77 -14.71 2.97
N VAL A 25 -35.54 -15.14 4.22
CA VAL A 25 -34.46 -14.60 5.07
C VAL A 25 -33.07 -14.93 4.48
N ALA A 26 -32.86 -16.14 3.96
CA ALA A 26 -31.59 -16.55 3.34
C ALA A 26 -31.26 -15.73 2.07
N LEU A 27 -32.26 -15.47 1.22
CA LEU A 27 -32.11 -14.62 0.02
C LEU A 27 -31.82 -13.16 0.39
N LEU A 28 -32.56 -12.61 1.35
CA LEU A 28 -32.36 -11.22 1.82
C LEU A 28 -30.98 -11.05 2.46
N ALA A 29 -30.56 -12.00 3.30
CA ALA A 29 -29.24 -11.98 3.92
C ALA A 29 -28.11 -12.08 2.87
N GLY A 30 -28.28 -12.89 1.82
CA GLY A 30 -27.33 -12.98 0.71
C GLY A 30 -27.22 -11.70 -0.11
N LEU A 31 -28.36 -11.11 -0.52
CA LEU A 31 -28.39 -9.85 -1.26
C LEU A 31 -27.81 -8.68 -0.43
N MET A 32 -28.23 -8.58 0.82
CA MET A 32 -27.76 -7.53 1.72
C MET A 32 -26.26 -7.70 2.03
N SER A 33 -25.77 -8.93 2.16
CA SER A 33 -24.34 -9.18 2.38
C SER A 33 -23.49 -8.68 1.23
N LEU A 34 -23.84 -8.95 -0.04
CA LEU A 34 -23.03 -8.48 -1.17
C LEU A 34 -23.09 -6.94 -1.34
N ALA A 35 -24.28 -6.36 -1.11
CA ALA A 35 -24.47 -4.91 -1.12
C ALA A 35 -23.74 -4.20 0.03
N LEU A 36 -23.56 -4.86 1.18
CA LEU A 36 -22.87 -4.33 2.36
C LEU A 36 -21.37 -4.69 2.40
N PHE A 37 -20.95 -5.73 1.67
CA PHE A 37 -19.53 -6.10 1.61
C PHE A 37 -18.71 -5.07 0.82
N LEU A 38 -19.28 -4.48 -0.23
CA LEU A 38 -18.61 -3.43 -1.01
C LEU A 38 -18.36 -2.11 -0.23
N PRO A 39 -19.29 -1.57 0.58
CA PRO A 39 -19.00 -0.42 1.43
C PRO A 39 -18.00 -0.74 2.55
N TRP A 40 -17.86 -2.01 2.96
CA TRP A 40 -16.86 -2.42 3.95
C TRP A 40 -15.42 -2.43 3.39
N LEU A 41 -15.24 -2.78 2.11
CA LEU A 41 -13.93 -2.83 1.45
C LEU A 41 -13.25 -1.43 1.38
N GLN A 42 -14.03 -0.36 1.28
CA GLN A 42 -13.50 1.02 1.26
C GLN A 42 -13.02 1.48 2.64
N HIS A 43 -13.71 1.03 3.72
CA HIS A 43 -13.32 1.32 5.09
C HIS A 43 -11.89 0.81 5.39
N SER A 44 -11.54 -0.37 4.87
CA SER A 44 -10.21 -0.96 5.05
C SER A 44 -9.11 -0.26 4.24
N ARG A 45 -9.41 0.19 3.01
CA ARG A 45 -8.41 0.85 2.13
C ARG A 45 -8.09 2.28 2.55
N ASN A 46 -9.08 3.04 2.98
CA ASN A 46 -8.90 4.41 3.46
C ASN A 46 -8.14 4.42 4.79
N ALA A 47 -8.37 3.41 5.64
CA ALA A 47 -7.57 3.19 6.84
C ALA A 47 -6.09 2.88 6.50
N ALA A 48 -5.81 2.06 5.48
CA ALA A 48 -4.45 1.69 5.10
C ALA A 48 -3.58 2.90 4.72
N ARG A 49 -4.10 3.87 3.96
CA ARG A 49 -3.36 5.09 3.59
C ARG A 49 -3.05 5.97 4.80
N GLN A 50 -4.01 6.11 5.72
CA GLN A 50 -3.81 6.87 6.95
C GLN A 50 -2.78 6.20 7.86
N ILE A 51 -2.83 4.87 7.97
CA ILE A 51 -1.88 4.08 8.76
C ILE A 51 -0.46 4.21 8.19
N GLN A 52 -0.30 4.04 6.87
CA GLN A 52 1.01 4.13 6.21
C GLN A 52 1.67 5.50 6.42
N THR A 53 0.94 6.60 6.21
CA THR A 53 1.48 7.94 6.44
C THR A 53 1.83 8.16 7.90
N LYS A 54 0.98 7.71 8.83
CA LYS A 54 1.22 7.83 10.28
C LYS A 54 2.45 7.04 10.73
N ASP A 55 2.65 5.84 10.19
CA ASP A 55 3.80 5.02 10.54
C ASP A 55 5.10 5.55 9.95
N ASN A 56 5.07 6.10 8.73
CA ASN A 56 6.22 6.81 8.17
C ASN A 56 6.63 8.00 9.04
N LEU A 57 5.67 8.80 9.52
CA LEU A 57 5.94 9.93 10.42
C LEU A 57 6.51 9.47 11.76
N ARG A 58 6.00 8.37 12.33
CA ARG A 58 6.56 7.78 13.55
C ARG A 58 8.01 7.34 13.35
N ARG A 59 8.31 6.68 12.23
CA ARG A 59 9.67 6.24 11.88
C ARG A 59 10.64 7.42 11.72
N LEU A 60 10.21 8.49 11.05
CA LEU A 60 11.00 9.71 10.91
C LEU A 60 11.26 10.38 12.26
N GLY A 61 10.24 10.48 13.12
CA GLY A 61 10.40 11.04 14.47
C GLY A 61 11.42 10.29 15.31
N THR A 62 11.37 8.96 15.32
CA THR A 62 12.36 8.13 16.03
C THR A 62 13.76 8.31 15.46
N ALA A 63 13.92 8.38 14.13
CA ALA A 63 15.22 8.57 13.50
C ALA A 63 15.83 9.95 13.83
N ILE A 64 15.03 11.01 13.76
CA ILE A 64 15.47 12.37 14.09
C ILE A 64 15.85 12.47 15.57
N PHE A 65 15.01 11.94 16.47
CA PHE A 65 15.28 11.96 17.90
C PHE A 65 16.57 11.20 18.25
N SER A 66 16.76 10.00 17.68
CA SER A 66 17.99 9.21 17.87
C SER A 66 19.22 9.92 17.32
N TYR A 67 19.08 10.63 16.19
CA TYR A 67 20.17 11.42 15.62
C TYR A 67 20.51 12.63 16.51
N SER A 68 19.51 13.37 16.99
CA SER A 68 19.72 14.53 17.85
C SER A 68 20.30 14.17 19.21
N ASP A 69 19.94 13.01 19.77
CA ASP A 69 20.49 12.50 21.02
C ASP A 69 22.00 12.18 20.89
N LEU A 70 22.41 11.62 19.75
CA LEU A 70 23.81 11.26 19.49
C LEU A 70 24.68 12.41 18.97
N HIS A 71 24.13 13.30 18.13
CA HIS A 71 24.90 14.33 17.41
C HIS A 71 24.61 15.77 17.88
N GLY A 72 23.70 15.97 18.84
CA GLY A 72 23.33 17.29 19.38
C GLY A 72 22.79 18.28 18.35
N SER A 73 22.49 17.81 17.14
CA SER A 73 22.08 18.60 15.98
C SER A 73 21.04 17.82 15.18
N LEU A 74 20.21 18.51 14.41
CA LEU A 74 19.22 17.87 13.54
C LEU A 74 19.89 17.34 12.26
N PRO A 75 19.36 16.27 11.65
CA PRO A 75 19.94 15.72 10.43
C PRO A 75 19.92 16.76 9.29
N PRO A 76 20.98 16.85 8.46
CA PRO A 76 21.05 17.80 7.36
C PRO A 76 19.93 17.53 6.34
N ALA A 77 19.14 18.57 6.01
CA ALA A 77 17.99 18.46 5.11
C ALA A 77 18.36 18.12 3.66
N ALA A 78 19.62 18.37 3.28
CA ALA A 78 20.21 17.95 2.04
C ALA A 78 21.66 17.55 2.31
N VAL A 79 22.04 16.35 1.86
CA VAL A 79 23.46 16.01 1.73
C VAL A 79 23.95 16.73 0.48
N PRO A 80 25.07 17.47 0.51
CA PRO A 80 25.67 18.01 -0.71
C PRO A 80 25.86 16.84 -1.66
N LEU A 81 25.26 16.91 -2.86
CA LEU A 81 25.62 15.98 -3.92
C LEU A 81 27.15 16.05 -4.02
N PRO A 82 27.87 14.92 -3.97
CA PRO A 82 29.26 14.92 -4.36
C PRO A 82 29.28 15.63 -5.71
N GLN A 83 29.99 16.75 -5.80
CA GLN A 83 30.27 17.38 -7.09
C GLN A 83 30.98 16.27 -7.86
N GLN A 84 30.23 15.50 -8.64
CA GLN A 84 30.78 14.60 -9.63
C GLN A 84 31.54 15.56 -10.52
N GLN A 85 32.86 15.58 -10.30
CA GLN A 85 33.84 16.34 -11.03
C GLN A 85 33.34 16.35 -12.47
N ALA A 86 32.77 17.48 -12.90
CA ALA A 86 32.46 17.67 -14.29
C ALA A 86 33.80 17.40 -14.95
N ALA A 87 33.90 16.26 -15.65
CA ALA A 87 35.07 15.93 -16.41
C ALA A 87 35.27 17.14 -17.30
N GLU A 88 36.24 17.96 -16.92
CA GLU A 88 36.69 19.11 -17.63
C GLU A 88 36.92 18.61 -19.06
N PRO A 89 36.15 19.05 -20.07
CA PRO A 89 36.57 18.81 -21.43
C PRO A 89 37.86 19.60 -21.58
N THR A 90 38.98 18.89 -21.43
CA THR A 90 40.32 19.39 -21.71
C THR A 90 40.27 20.15 -23.04
N ILE A 91 40.64 21.41 -22.93
CA ILE A 91 40.57 22.48 -23.92
C ILE A 91 41.22 22.04 -25.24
N GLU A 92 40.52 22.20 -26.36
CA GLU A 92 41.16 22.47 -27.65
C GLU A 92 40.62 23.81 -28.17
N PRO A 93 41.38 24.90 -28.03
CA PRO A 93 41.03 26.18 -28.61
C PRO A 93 41.48 26.16 -30.07
N SER A 94 40.68 25.60 -30.98
CA SER A 94 40.97 25.71 -32.40
C SER A 94 40.56 27.09 -32.92
N SER A 95 41.32 28.11 -32.49
CA SER A 95 41.41 29.39 -33.16
C SER A 95 41.88 29.19 -34.60
N SER A 96 41.10 29.70 -35.55
CA SER A 96 41.57 30.40 -36.75
C SER A 96 42.89 29.92 -37.39
N SER A 97 42.79 29.11 -38.45
CA SER A 97 43.60 29.32 -39.66
C SER A 97 43.17 28.39 -40.78
N SER A 98 42.43 28.94 -41.74
CA SER A 98 42.50 28.49 -43.13
C SER A 98 43.97 28.46 -43.59
N PRO A 99 44.37 27.46 -44.38
CA PRO A 99 44.96 27.82 -45.66
C PRO A 99 44.45 26.93 -46.81
N SER A 100 43.96 27.62 -47.83
CA SER A 100 44.19 27.39 -49.26
C SER A 100 44.65 26.02 -49.75
N SER A 101 43.87 25.50 -50.70
CA SER A 101 44.19 24.50 -51.73
C SER A 101 45.64 24.47 -52.21
N PRO A 102 46.11 23.29 -52.63
CA PRO A 102 46.91 23.18 -53.84
C PRO A 102 46.22 22.29 -54.88
N SER A 103 46.11 22.87 -56.05
CA SER A 103 45.91 22.28 -57.37
C SER A 103 46.74 21.00 -57.62
N ARG A 104 46.08 19.94 -58.11
CA ARG A 104 46.59 19.12 -59.22
C ARG A 104 45.48 18.31 -59.87
#